data_AF-A0A537SFF0-F1
#
_entry.id   AF-A0A537SFF0-F1
#
_cell.length_a   1.000
_cell.length_b   1.000
_cell.length_c   1.000
_cell.angle_alpha   90.00
_cell.angle_beta   90.00
_cell.angle_gamma   90.00
#
_symmetry.space_group_name_H-M   'P 1'
#
loop_
_entity.id
_entity.type
_entity.pdbx_description
1 polymer ?
#
loop_
_entity_poly.entity_id
_entity_poly.type
_entity_poly.pdbx_seq_one_letter_code
_entity_poly.pdbx_strand_id
1 'polypeptide(L)'
;CGCTKCWKPEGALFSQVAVVPRDKLRVSKNADKLKVVDANAAIQRYACKDCGVHMYGRIENTKHPFYGFDFIHTELSKDQGWAPPEFAAFVSSIIDCLSPALMDAIATHVAKASGALAA
;
A
#
# COMPACT_ATOMS: atom_id res chain seq x y z
N CYS A 1 -5.87 -0.83 -2.03
CA CYS A 1 -5.39 -1.87 -1.08
C CYS A 1 -5.31 -1.31 0.33
N GLY A 2 -6.06 -1.88 1.28
CA GLY A 2 -6.15 -1.43 2.67
C GLY A 2 -5.16 -2.08 3.63
N CYS A 3 -4.23 -2.92 3.16
CA CYS A 3 -3.27 -3.57 4.05
C CYS A 3 -2.33 -2.54 4.70
N THR A 4 -1.80 -2.88 5.87
CA THR A 4 -0.90 -2.02 6.66
C THR A 4 0.49 -1.86 6.04
N LYS A 5 0.87 -2.76 5.12
CA LYS A 5 2.26 -2.88 4.63
C LYS A 5 2.57 -2.06 3.37
N CYS A 6 1.56 -1.69 2.56
CA CYS A 6 1.77 -0.89 1.36
C CYS A 6 1.85 0.61 1.69
N TRP A 7 2.70 1.34 0.96
CA TRP A 7 2.81 2.79 1.08
C TRP A 7 1.51 3.47 0.67
N LYS A 8 1.18 4.55 1.37
CA LYS A 8 0.01 5.39 1.12
C LYS A 8 0.49 6.85 1.12
N PRO A 9 -0.04 7.70 0.23
CA PRO A 9 0.18 9.13 0.35
C PRO A 9 -0.41 9.65 1.67
N GLU A 10 0.08 10.80 2.12
CA GLU A 10 -0.39 11.43 3.35
C GLU A 10 -1.91 11.65 3.30
N GLY A 11 -2.59 11.30 4.40
CA GLY A 11 -4.05 11.41 4.53
C GLY A 11 -4.86 10.29 3.85
N ALA A 12 -4.24 9.37 3.09
CA ALA A 12 -4.97 8.30 2.41
C ALA A 12 -5.13 7.03 3.27
N LEU A 13 -6.35 6.49 3.32
CA LEU A 13 -6.66 5.22 3.98
C LEU A 13 -6.27 3.99 3.14
N PHE A 14 -6.20 4.14 1.82
CA PHE A 14 -5.88 3.08 0.88
C PHE A 14 -4.61 3.41 0.08
N SER A 15 -3.87 2.37 -0.25
CA SER A 15 -2.80 2.43 -1.24
C SER A 15 -3.36 2.12 -2.63
N GLN A 16 -3.00 2.88 -3.65
CA GLN A 16 -3.13 2.45 -5.04
C GLN A 16 -1.89 1.66 -5.44
N VAL A 17 -2.07 0.40 -5.85
CA VAL A 17 -0.95 -0.47 -6.23
C VAL A 17 -1.32 -1.27 -7.47
N ALA A 18 -0.42 -1.29 -8.44
CA ALA A 18 -0.50 -2.07 -9.66
C ALA A 18 0.65 -3.08 -9.72
N VAL A 19 0.62 -3.94 -10.74
CA VAL A 19 1.62 -5.00 -10.95
C VAL A 19 2.16 -4.90 -12.37
N VAL A 20 3.47 -5.04 -12.54
CA VAL A 20 4.14 -5.06 -13.85
C VAL A 20 5.09 -6.25 -13.93
N PRO A 21 5.38 -6.78 -15.14
CA PRO A 21 6.46 -7.75 -15.28
C PRO A 21 7.79 -7.18 -14.80
N ARG A 22 8.52 -7.94 -13.98
CA ARG A 22 9.80 -7.53 -13.35
C ARG A 22 10.83 -7.06 -14.39
N ASP A 23 10.85 -7.68 -15.57
CA ASP A 23 11.77 -7.33 -16.66
C ASP A 23 11.47 -5.97 -17.32
N LYS A 24 10.30 -5.38 -17.03
CA LYS A 24 9.91 -4.03 -17.49
C LYS A 24 10.20 -2.93 -16.48
N LEU A 25 10.68 -3.27 -15.28
CA LEU A 25 11.04 -2.30 -14.25
C LEU A 25 12.56 -2.20 -14.12
N ARG A 26 13.08 -0.96 -14.19
CA ARG A 26 14.48 -0.65 -13.87
C ARG A 26 14.57 0.61 -13.02
N VAL A 27 15.45 0.60 -12.03
CA VAL A 27 15.84 1.82 -11.31
C VAL A 27 16.77 2.61 -12.22
N SER A 28 16.34 3.78 -12.67
CA SER A 28 17.09 4.60 -13.62
C SER A 28 18.13 5.50 -12.96
N LYS A 29 17.90 5.92 -11.72
CA LYS A 29 18.77 6.82 -10.93
C LYS A 29 18.65 6.53 -9.44
N ASN A 30 19.67 6.88 -8.67
CA ASN A 30 19.68 6.91 -7.21
C ASN A 30 19.34 5.57 -6.53
N ALA A 31 19.83 4.45 -7.08
CA ALA A 31 19.58 3.12 -6.52
C ALA A 31 20.14 2.96 -5.09
N ASP A 32 21.23 3.67 -4.78
CA ASP A 32 21.85 3.75 -3.45
C ASP A 32 20.92 4.35 -2.39
N LYS A 33 19.88 5.11 -2.79
CA LYS A 33 18.88 5.68 -1.88
C LYS A 33 17.75 4.72 -1.55
N LEU A 34 17.70 3.54 -2.15
CA LEU A 34 16.68 2.55 -1.84
C LEU A 34 17.12 1.67 -0.67
N LYS A 35 16.16 1.32 0.19
CA LYS A 35 16.31 0.31 1.23
C LYS A 35 15.12 -0.65 1.18
N VAL A 36 15.38 -1.91 1.52
CA VAL A 36 14.30 -2.86 1.75
C VAL A 36 13.68 -2.56 3.12
N VAL A 37 12.35 -2.37 3.17
CA VAL A 37 11.61 -2.05 4.40
C VAL A 37 11.62 -3.23 5.39
N ASP A 38 11.39 -4.43 4.89
CA ASP A 38 11.43 -5.69 5.65
C ASP A 38 11.96 -6.79 4.73
N ALA A 39 13.14 -7.31 5.02
CA ALA A 39 13.80 -8.34 4.21
C ALA A 39 13.12 -9.72 4.35
N ASN A 40 12.34 -9.93 5.43
CA ASN A 40 11.61 -11.17 5.69
C ASN A 40 10.20 -11.16 5.07
N ALA A 41 9.73 -10.02 4.57
CA ALA A 41 8.46 -9.95 3.87
C ALA A 41 8.53 -10.69 2.53
N ALA A 42 7.49 -11.46 2.21
CA ALA A 42 7.36 -12.14 0.90
C ALA A 42 7.49 -11.15 -0.28
N ILE A 43 6.90 -9.96 -0.12
CA ILE A 43 7.11 -8.82 -1.02
C ILE A 43 8.08 -7.86 -0.31
N GLN A 44 9.33 -7.85 -0.75
CA GLN A 44 10.34 -6.91 -0.30
C GLN A 44 10.07 -5.55 -0.93
N ARG A 45 9.75 -4.55 -0.11
CA ARG A 45 9.42 -3.20 -0.57
C ARG A 45 10.66 -2.32 -0.54
N TYR A 46 11.02 -1.77 -1.69
CA TYR A 46 12.16 -0.89 -1.86
C TYR A 46 11.70 0.55 -1.69
N ALA A 47 11.99 1.12 -0.52
CA ALA A 47 11.61 2.48 -0.15
C ALA A 47 12.78 3.45 -0.25
N CYS A 48 12.51 4.70 -0.61
CA CYS A 48 13.48 5.77 -0.51
C CYS A 48 13.86 6.01 0.96
N LYS A 49 15.16 6.10 1.25
CA LYS A 49 15.70 6.35 2.59
C LYS A 49 15.26 7.70 3.16
N ASP A 50 15.03 8.70 2.31
CA ASP A 50 14.80 10.08 2.75
C ASP A 50 13.31 10.40 2.91
N CYS A 51 12.48 10.07 1.90
CA CYS A 51 11.06 10.41 1.90
C CYS A 51 10.14 9.23 2.26
N GLY A 52 10.68 8.02 2.42
CA GLY A 52 9.90 6.83 2.79
C GLY A 52 8.97 6.27 1.72
N VAL A 53 8.85 6.93 0.56
CA VAL A 53 8.03 6.45 -0.56
C VAL A 53 8.54 5.11 -1.07
N HIS A 54 7.64 4.13 -1.21
CA HIS A 54 7.97 2.84 -1.81
C HIS A 54 8.04 3.00 -3.33
N MET A 55 9.20 2.71 -3.93
CA MET A 55 9.38 2.83 -5.38
C MET A 55 8.91 1.57 -6.12
N TYR A 56 9.17 0.39 -5.55
CA TYR A 56 8.60 -0.87 -6.02
C TYR A 56 8.62 -1.94 -4.92
N GLY A 57 7.76 -2.94 -5.05
CA GLY A 57 7.77 -4.17 -4.27
C GLY A 57 8.19 -5.34 -5.15
N ARG A 58 9.06 -6.21 -4.64
CA ARG A 58 9.62 -7.31 -5.41
C ARG A 58 9.62 -8.59 -4.60
N ILE A 59 9.31 -9.69 -5.26
CA ILE A 59 9.32 -11.02 -4.68
C ILE A 59 10.58 -11.75 -5.13
N GLU A 60 11.45 -12.11 -4.20
CA GLU A 60 12.70 -12.81 -4.51
C GLU A 60 12.56 -14.34 -4.51
N ASN A 61 11.55 -14.87 -3.81
CA ASN A 61 11.28 -16.30 -3.78
C ASN A 61 10.72 -16.79 -5.12
N THR A 62 11.54 -17.55 -5.87
CA THR A 62 11.20 -18.09 -7.20
C THR A 62 9.99 -19.04 -7.21
N LYS A 63 9.59 -19.56 -6.05
CA LYS A 63 8.44 -20.46 -5.89
C LYS A 63 7.13 -19.73 -5.57
N HIS A 64 7.18 -18.43 -5.32
CA HIS A 64 5.99 -17.65 -4.96
C HIS A 64 5.12 -17.39 -6.21
N PRO A 65 3.77 -17.43 -6.11
CA PRO A 65 2.88 -17.30 -7.27
C PRO A 65 3.06 -16.03 -8.09
N PHE A 66 3.44 -14.93 -7.43
CA PHE A 66 3.71 -13.64 -8.06
C PHE A 66 5.19 -13.39 -8.38
N TYR A 67 6.05 -14.41 -8.31
CA TYR A 67 7.42 -14.27 -8.80
C TYR A 67 7.42 -13.92 -10.30
N GLY A 68 8.33 -13.02 -10.71
CA GLY A 68 8.34 -12.46 -12.06
C GLY A 68 7.55 -11.16 -12.21
N PHE A 69 6.85 -10.72 -11.16
CA PHE A 69 6.16 -9.45 -11.12
C PHE A 69 6.69 -8.52 -10.03
N ASP A 70 6.71 -7.22 -10.33
CA ASP A 70 6.95 -6.15 -9.38
C ASP A 70 5.66 -5.35 -9.12
N PHE A 71 5.54 -4.81 -7.91
CA PHE A 71 4.41 -4.01 -7.45
C PHE A 71 4.80 -2.54 -7.46
N ILE A 72 3.99 -1.67 -8.06
CA ILE A 72 4.29 -0.24 -8.19
C ILE A 72 3.10 0.64 -7.79
N HIS A 73 3.39 1.87 -7.37
CA HIS A 73 2.41 2.91 -7.12
C HIS A 73 2.39 3.85 -8.32
N THR A 74 1.47 3.62 -9.27
CA THR A 74 1.39 4.37 -10.55
C THR A 74 1.08 5.85 -10.36
N GLU A 75 0.47 6.21 -9.23
CA GLU A 75 0.27 7.60 -8.78
C GLU A 75 1.57 8.40 -8.58
N LEU A 76 2.73 7.74 -8.54
CA LEU A 76 4.04 8.41 -8.54
C LEU A 76 4.48 8.86 -9.95
N SER A 77 3.82 8.38 -11.01
CA SER A 77 4.07 8.83 -12.37
C SER A 77 3.30 10.11 -12.67
N LYS A 78 3.90 10.99 -13.48
CA LYS A 78 3.21 12.16 -14.05
C LYS A 78 2.43 11.82 -15.32
N ASP A 79 2.68 10.63 -15.88
CA ASP A 79 2.06 10.19 -17.12
C ASP A 79 0.66 9.66 -16.86
N GLN A 80 -0.24 9.91 -17.81
CA GLN A 80 -1.60 9.36 -17.82
C GLN A 80 -1.66 8.06 -18.65
N GLY A 81 -2.77 7.34 -18.55
CA GLY A 81 -3.01 6.12 -19.35
C GLY A 81 -2.59 4.82 -18.68
N TRP A 82 -2.25 4.86 -17.39
CA TRP A 82 -2.09 3.64 -16.59
C TRP A 82 -3.42 2.87 -16.50
N ALA A 83 -3.31 1.56 -16.32
CA ALA A 83 -4.47 0.72 -16.07
C ALA A 83 -5.26 1.25 -14.86
N PRO A 84 -6.60 1.40 -14.97
CA PRO A 84 -7.39 1.96 -13.89
C PRO A 84 -7.46 0.99 -12.69
N PRO A 85 -7.70 1.49 -11.47
CA PRO A 85 -8.01 0.62 -10.32
C PRO A 85 -9.29 -0.19 -10.58
N GLU A 86 -9.21 -1.51 -10.39
CA GLU A 86 -10.32 -2.42 -10.70
C GLU A 86 -11.13 -2.83 -9.46
N PHE A 87 -10.50 -2.90 -8.29
CA PHE A 87 -11.15 -3.36 -7.05
C PHE A 87 -10.45 -2.84 -5.79
N ALA A 88 -11.12 -3.00 -4.65
CA ALA A 88 -10.57 -2.68 -3.33
C ALA A 88 -10.16 -3.95 -2.58
N ALA A 89 -8.84 -4.19 -2.47
CA ALA A 89 -8.29 -5.30 -1.69
C ALA A 89 -8.11 -4.94 -0.21
N PHE A 90 -8.24 -5.94 0.68
CA PHE A 90 -7.98 -5.82 2.13
C PHE A 90 -8.74 -4.66 2.80
N VAL A 91 -10.03 -4.49 2.48
CA VAL A 91 -10.84 -3.36 2.97
C VAL A 91 -10.93 -3.34 4.49
N SER A 92 -11.15 -4.48 5.14
CA SER A 92 -11.24 -4.54 6.61
C SER A 92 -9.93 -4.18 7.31
N SER A 93 -8.78 -4.44 6.69
CA SER A 93 -7.45 -4.15 7.27
C SER A 93 -7.16 -2.66 7.45
N ILE A 94 -7.98 -1.76 6.89
CA ILE A 94 -7.83 -0.32 7.20
C ILE A 94 -8.11 -0.03 8.67
N ILE A 95 -8.93 -0.86 9.33
CA ILE A 95 -9.26 -0.74 10.75
C ILE A 95 -7.99 -0.85 11.61
N ASP A 96 -7.05 -1.72 11.22
CA ASP A 96 -5.75 -1.90 11.88
C ASP A 96 -4.85 -0.65 11.82
N CYS A 97 -5.19 0.32 10.97
CA CYS A 97 -4.46 1.58 10.77
C CYS A 97 -5.18 2.81 11.36
N LEU A 98 -6.38 2.65 11.92
CA LEU A 98 -7.14 3.77 12.46
C LEU A 98 -6.62 4.16 13.85
N SER A 99 -6.60 5.46 14.13
CA SER A 99 -6.27 5.93 15.48
C SER A 99 -7.36 5.54 16.47
N PRO A 100 -7.06 5.34 17.77
CA PRO A 100 -8.07 5.06 18.79
C PRO A 100 -9.22 6.08 18.78
N ALA A 101 -8.92 7.37 18.62
CA ALA A 101 -9.94 8.42 18.54
C ALA A 101 -10.88 8.26 17.31
N LEU A 102 -10.35 7.85 16.16
CA LEU A 102 -11.16 7.60 14.97
C LEU A 102 -12.01 6.33 15.14
N MET A 103 -11.46 5.31 15.80
CA MET A 103 -12.21 4.11 16.18
C MET A 103 -13.36 4.45 17.14
N ASP A 104 -13.12 5.29 18.14
CA ASP A 104 -14.13 5.75 19.09
C ASP A 104 -15.22 6.57 18.38
N ALA A 105 -14.84 7.42 17.41
CA ALA A 105 -15.79 8.19 16.61
C ALA A 105 -16.70 7.27 15.77
N ILE A 106 -16.13 6.24 15.12
CA ILE A 106 -16.90 5.25 14.37
C ILE A 106 -17.82 4.46 15.30
N ALA A 107 -17.30 3.97 16.43
CA ALA A 107 -18.08 3.23 17.41
C ALA A 107 -19.24 4.06 17.96
N THR A 108 -18.99 5.34 18.28
CA THR A 108 -20.00 6.30 18.75
C THR A 108 -21.09 6.50 17.68
N HIS A 109 -20.70 6.71 16.42
CA HIS A 109 -21.65 6.87 15.32
C HIS A 109 -22.54 5.63 15.17
N VAL A 110 -21.95 4.43 15.16
CA VAL A 110 -22.68 3.16 15.03
C VAL A 110 -23.61 2.93 16.23
N ALA A 111 -23.15 3.24 17.45
CA ALA A 111 -23.95 3.09 18.66
C ALA A 111 -25.16 4.04 18.69
N LYS A 112 -25.00 5.27 18.18
CA LYS A 112 -26.12 6.20 18.01
C LYS A 112 -27.10 5.72 16.95
N ALA A 113 -26.60 5.25 15.81
CA ALA A 113 -27.43 4.75 14.71
C ALA A 113 -28.22 3.49 15.10
N SER A 114 -27.66 2.63 15.97
CA SER A 114 -28.32 1.41 16.45
C SER A 114 -29.22 1.62 17.68
N GLY A 115 -29.23 2.83 18.26
CA GLY A 115 -29.97 3.14 19.49
C GLY A 115 -29.30 2.62 20.77
N ALA A 116 -28.10 2.04 20.68
CA ALA A 116 -27.32 1.60 21.84
C ALA A 116 -26.76 2.79 22.65
N LEU A 117 -26.61 3.96 22.02
CA LEU A 117 -26.23 5.22 22.65
C LEU A 117 -27.26 6.29 22.30
N ALA A 118 -27.63 7.13 23.27
CA ALA A 118 -28.50 8.27 23.02
C ALA A 118 -27.89 9.22 21.98
N ALA A 119 -28.76 9.78 21.12
CA ALA A 119 -28.37 10.69 20.04
C ALA A 119 -27.73 11.97 20.57
#